data_AF-A0A918UCB4-F1
#
_entry.id   AF-A0A918UCB4-F1
#
_cell.length_a   1.000
_cell.length_b   1.000
_cell.length_c   1.000
_cell.angle_alpha   90.00
_cell.angle_beta   90.00
_cell.angle_gamma   90.00
#
_symmetry.space_group_name_H-M   'P 1'
#
loop_
_entity.id
_entity.type
_entity.pdbx_description
1 polymer ?
#
loop_
_entity_poly.entity_id
_entity_poly.type
_entity_poly.pdbx_seq_one_letter_code
_entity_poly.pdbx_strand_id
1 'polypeptide(L)'
;MTMPQDTRRRDRMLRVDQAGEYGAIRIYAGQMAVMGTRAPLATEVARMAAQEEDHRARFDAMMAERGVRPTLLQPVWSVAGFALGAATALLGPEAAMACTAAIETEIDEHYSQQLQELGDDDPELSGVIHEFREDEREHRDTALASGAEKAPAYPLLSGAIRLGCRLAIRLSERI
;
A
#
# COMPACT_ATOMS: atom_id res chain seq x y z
N MET A 1 -19.33 14.47 22.91
CA MET A 1 -18.14 15.35 22.90
C MET A 1 -17.60 15.34 21.49
N THR A 2 -17.76 16.42 20.75
CA THR A 2 -17.38 16.52 19.32
C THR A 2 -15.86 16.67 19.24
N MET A 3 -15.15 15.74 18.61
CA MET A 3 -13.70 15.85 18.44
C MET A 3 -13.35 17.07 17.56
N PRO A 4 -12.24 17.77 17.82
CA PRO A 4 -11.73 18.84 16.94
C PRO A 4 -11.63 18.35 15.48
N GLN A 5 -11.83 19.26 14.51
CA GLN A 5 -11.78 18.92 13.08
C GLN A 5 -10.41 18.35 12.67
N ASP A 6 -9.31 18.84 13.25
CA ASP A 6 -7.95 18.35 12.98
C ASP A 6 -7.70 16.93 13.50
N THR A 7 -8.22 16.58 14.69
CA THR A 7 -8.15 15.20 15.19
C THR A 7 -8.87 14.25 14.24
N ARG A 8 -10.07 14.61 13.78
CA ARG A 8 -10.81 13.77 12.82
C ARG A 8 -10.12 13.63 11.48
N ARG A 9 -9.31 14.61 11.04
CA ARG A 9 -8.51 14.52 9.82
C ARG A 9 -7.38 13.50 9.99
N ARG A 10 -6.59 13.64 11.05
CA ARG A 10 -5.46 12.75 11.37
C ARG A 10 -5.90 11.31 11.61
N ASP A 11 -7.04 11.11 12.27
CA ASP A 11 -7.63 9.77 12.46
C ASP A 11 -8.05 9.12 11.14
N ARG A 12 -8.42 9.91 10.12
CA ARG A 12 -8.74 9.37 8.79
C ARG A 12 -7.47 9.01 8.04
N MET A 13 -6.47 9.89 8.07
CA MET A 13 -5.13 9.65 7.48
C MET A 13 -4.55 8.33 8.00
N LEU A 14 -4.37 8.25 9.32
CA LEU A 14 -3.81 7.06 9.95
C LEU A 14 -4.62 5.77 9.66
N ARG A 15 -5.95 5.88 9.56
CA ARG A 15 -6.80 4.73 9.18
C ARG A 15 -6.56 4.28 7.75
N VAL A 16 -6.47 5.22 6.80
CA VAL A 16 -6.29 4.87 5.39
C VAL A 16 -4.88 4.38 5.13
N ASP A 17 -3.87 4.91 5.81
CA ASP A 17 -2.48 4.43 5.73
C ASP A 17 -2.39 2.99 6.22
N GLN A 18 -2.92 2.71 7.42
CA GLN A 18 -2.97 1.34 7.96
C GLN A 18 -3.72 0.37 7.05
N ALA A 19 -4.80 0.82 6.41
CA ALA A 19 -5.56 0.02 5.46
C ALA A 19 -4.78 -0.21 4.14
N GLY A 20 -4.00 0.78 3.70
CA GLY A 20 -3.07 0.72 2.58
C GLY A 20 -2.01 -0.36 2.80
N GLU A 21 -1.29 -0.27 3.93
CA GLU A 21 -0.27 -1.26 4.32
C GLU A 21 -0.84 -2.67 4.41
N TYR A 22 -2.03 -2.80 5.00
CA TYR A 22 -2.71 -4.09 5.02
C TYR A 22 -3.03 -4.58 3.61
N GLY A 23 -3.49 -3.71 2.72
CA GLY A 23 -3.73 -4.03 1.31
C GLY A 23 -2.47 -4.52 0.61
N ALA A 24 -1.34 -3.82 0.77
CA ALA A 24 -0.04 -4.15 0.20
C ALA A 24 0.44 -5.53 0.65
N ILE A 25 0.44 -5.80 1.97
CA ILE A 25 0.77 -7.13 2.52
C ILE A 25 -0.09 -8.23 1.90
N ARG A 26 -1.38 -7.96 1.67
CA ARG A 26 -2.29 -8.94 1.07
C ARG A 26 -1.98 -9.17 -0.41
N ILE A 27 -1.59 -8.14 -1.15
CA ILE A 27 -1.09 -8.26 -2.53
C ILE A 27 0.17 -9.11 -2.56
N TYR A 28 1.17 -8.80 -1.73
CA TYR A 28 2.41 -9.57 -1.66
C TYR A 28 2.15 -11.04 -1.26
N ALA A 29 1.26 -11.28 -0.30
CA ALA A 29 0.85 -12.64 0.07
C ALA A 29 0.22 -13.40 -1.12
N GLY A 30 -0.59 -12.73 -1.94
CA GLY A 30 -1.15 -13.30 -3.16
C GLY A 30 -0.07 -13.64 -4.20
N GLN A 31 0.88 -12.73 -4.41
CA GLN A 31 2.00 -12.96 -5.33
C GLN A 31 2.86 -14.15 -4.88
N MET A 32 3.28 -14.16 -3.61
CA MET A 32 4.08 -15.23 -3.03
C MET A 32 3.37 -16.60 -3.07
N ALA A 33 2.04 -16.63 -2.90
CA ALA A 33 1.28 -17.87 -3.00
C ALA A 33 1.36 -18.52 -4.39
N VAL A 34 1.57 -17.72 -5.44
CA VAL A 34 1.69 -18.20 -6.83
C VAL A 34 3.15 -18.42 -7.23
N MET A 35 4.04 -17.49 -6.87
CA MET A 35 5.47 -17.54 -7.22
C MET A 35 6.23 -18.61 -6.43
N GLY A 36 5.78 -18.92 -5.21
CA GLY A 36 6.53 -19.75 -4.28
C GLY A 36 7.88 -19.13 -3.92
N THR A 37 8.86 -19.96 -3.55
CA THR A 37 10.16 -19.50 -3.01
C THR A 37 11.33 -19.58 -4.00
N ARG A 38 11.11 -20.11 -5.21
CA ARG A 38 12.17 -20.36 -6.20
C ARG A 38 11.94 -19.67 -7.54
N ALA A 39 10.78 -19.03 -7.73
CA ALA A 39 10.53 -18.28 -8.94
C ALA A 39 11.47 -17.07 -9.04
N PRO A 40 11.77 -16.60 -10.28
CA PRO A 40 12.40 -15.31 -10.48
C PRO A 40 11.66 -14.22 -9.68
N LEU A 41 12.41 -13.30 -9.06
CA LEU A 41 11.90 -12.19 -8.25
C LEU A 41 11.18 -12.57 -6.95
N ALA A 42 11.05 -13.86 -6.61
CA ALA A 42 10.39 -14.28 -5.36
C ALA A 42 11.10 -13.73 -4.10
N THR A 43 12.44 -13.68 -4.12
CA THR A 43 13.23 -13.09 -3.02
C THR A 43 12.97 -11.59 -2.88
N GLU A 44 12.84 -10.89 -4.00
CA GLU A 44 12.59 -9.44 -4.00
C GLU A 44 11.20 -9.13 -3.44
N VAL A 45 10.19 -9.87 -3.92
CA VAL A 45 8.82 -9.81 -3.39
C VAL A 45 8.79 -10.11 -1.89
N ALA A 46 9.51 -11.13 -1.43
CA ALA A 46 9.56 -11.47 -0.01
C ALA A 46 10.23 -10.40 0.84
N ARG A 47 11.25 -9.71 0.30
CA ARG A 47 11.90 -8.58 0.98
C ARG A 47 10.94 -7.41 1.16
N MET A 48 10.30 -6.96 0.07
CA MET A 48 9.33 -5.86 0.11
C MET A 48 8.17 -6.20 1.05
N ALA A 49 7.64 -7.44 0.97
CA ALA A 49 6.59 -7.91 1.86
C ALA A 49 6.96 -7.83 3.35
N ALA A 50 8.23 -8.10 3.70
CA ALA A 50 8.69 -7.99 5.08
C ALA A 50 8.78 -6.52 5.54
N GLN A 51 9.17 -5.60 4.66
CA GLN A 51 9.15 -4.16 4.95
C GLN A 51 7.73 -3.65 5.19
N GLU A 52 6.75 -4.11 4.40
CA GLU A 52 5.35 -3.73 4.65
C GLU A 52 4.80 -4.24 5.98
N GLU A 53 5.26 -5.42 6.45
CA GLU A 53 4.87 -5.91 7.78
C GLU A 53 5.36 -4.97 8.89
N ASP A 54 6.56 -4.41 8.75
CA ASP A 54 7.10 -3.41 9.66
C ASP A 54 6.33 -2.07 9.57
N HIS A 55 5.97 -1.63 8.35
CA HIS A 55 5.13 -0.44 8.13
C HIS A 55 3.78 -0.57 8.83
N ARG A 56 3.08 -1.69 8.55
CA ARG A 56 1.80 -2.02 9.19
C ARG A 56 1.93 -2.05 10.70
N ALA A 57 2.98 -2.66 11.25
CA ALA A 57 3.17 -2.76 12.70
C ALA A 57 3.29 -1.37 13.34
N ARG A 58 3.97 -0.43 12.69
CA ARG A 58 4.07 0.96 13.15
C ARG A 58 2.73 1.69 13.12
N PHE A 59 1.95 1.58 12.05
CA PHE A 59 0.61 2.19 12.04
C PHE A 59 -0.36 1.51 13.01
N ASP A 60 -0.32 0.19 13.14
CA ASP A 60 -1.15 -0.53 14.13
C ASP A 60 -0.83 -0.04 15.56
N ALA A 61 0.45 0.19 15.89
CA ALA A 61 0.87 0.75 17.17
C ALA A 61 0.36 2.19 17.37
N MET A 62 0.53 3.07 16.38
CA MET A 62 0.03 4.45 16.44
C MET A 62 -1.50 4.49 16.56
N MET A 63 -2.21 3.61 15.86
CA MET A 63 -3.67 3.51 15.95
C MET A 63 -4.11 3.10 17.35
N ALA A 64 -3.44 2.13 17.95
CA ALA A 64 -3.72 1.69 19.31
C ALA A 64 -3.49 2.81 20.33
N GLU A 65 -2.38 3.54 20.21
CA GLU A 65 -2.06 4.68 21.08
C GLU A 65 -3.07 5.82 20.94
N ARG A 66 -3.46 6.15 19.72
CA ARG A 66 -4.32 7.28 19.39
C ARG A 66 -5.82 6.95 19.47
N GLY A 67 -6.17 5.68 19.73
CA GLY A 67 -7.56 5.22 19.82
C GLY A 67 -8.30 5.22 18.47
N VAL A 68 -7.56 5.13 17.35
CA VAL A 68 -8.12 5.14 16.00
C VAL A 68 -8.53 3.72 15.63
N ARG A 69 -9.73 3.58 15.06
CA ARG A 69 -10.24 2.28 14.59
C ARG A 69 -9.89 2.04 13.12
N PRO A 70 -9.57 0.79 12.72
CA PRO A 70 -9.36 0.43 11.33
C PRO A 70 -10.66 0.60 10.53
N THR A 71 -10.53 0.71 9.22
CA THR A 71 -11.70 0.77 8.33
C THR A 71 -12.51 -0.51 8.40
N LEU A 72 -13.84 -0.40 8.34
CA LEU A 72 -14.72 -1.57 8.27
C LEU A 72 -14.57 -2.35 6.96
N LEU A 73 -13.93 -1.76 5.95
CA LEU A 73 -13.67 -2.40 4.65
C LEU A 73 -12.47 -3.35 4.66
N GLN A 74 -11.75 -3.46 5.78
CA GLN A 74 -10.55 -4.28 5.89
C GLN A 74 -10.74 -5.73 5.39
N PRO A 75 -11.85 -6.45 5.70
CA PRO A 75 -12.07 -7.80 5.15
C PRO A 75 -12.20 -7.83 3.63
N VAL A 76 -12.80 -6.79 3.03
CA VAL A 76 -12.94 -6.66 1.57
C VAL A 76 -11.56 -6.45 0.94
N TRP A 77 -10.76 -5.55 1.49
CA TRP A 77 -9.40 -5.29 1.04
C TRP A 77 -8.48 -6.50 1.21
N SER A 78 -8.70 -7.31 2.25
CA SER A 78 -7.97 -8.56 2.46
C SER A 78 -8.12 -9.53 1.30
N VAL A 79 -9.35 -9.70 0.82
CA VAL A 79 -9.68 -10.60 -0.29
C VAL A 79 -9.26 -9.99 -1.61
N ALA A 80 -9.57 -8.70 -1.83
CA ALA A 80 -9.25 -8.00 -3.07
C ALA A 80 -7.75 -7.90 -3.32
N GLY A 81 -6.96 -7.51 -2.30
CA GLY A 81 -5.51 -7.42 -2.39
C GLY A 81 -4.89 -8.78 -2.71
N PHE A 82 -5.27 -9.82 -1.98
CA PHE A 82 -4.78 -11.18 -2.24
C PHE A 82 -5.13 -11.67 -3.64
N ALA A 83 -6.38 -11.48 -4.08
CA ALA A 83 -6.81 -11.87 -5.41
C ALA A 83 -6.04 -11.13 -6.50
N LEU A 84 -5.80 -9.82 -6.33
CA LEU A 84 -5.02 -9.02 -7.26
C LEU A 84 -3.56 -9.49 -7.35
N GLY A 85 -2.92 -9.72 -6.21
CA GLY A 85 -1.55 -10.23 -6.16
C GLY A 85 -1.42 -11.61 -6.80
N ALA A 86 -2.33 -12.53 -6.48
CA ALA A 86 -2.33 -13.87 -7.09
C ALA A 86 -2.60 -13.80 -8.60
N ALA A 87 -3.58 -13.01 -9.03
CA ALA A 87 -3.92 -12.88 -10.45
C ALA A 87 -2.76 -12.30 -11.27
N THR A 88 -2.07 -11.28 -10.75
CA THR A 88 -0.93 -10.68 -11.45
C THR A 88 0.27 -11.61 -11.48
N ALA A 89 0.56 -12.34 -10.40
CA ALA A 89 1.60 -13.35 -10.40
C ALA A 89 1.31 -14.54 -11.34
N LEU A 90 0.03 -14.93 -11.51
CA LEU A 90 -0.36 -15.96 -12.49
C LEU A 90 -0.11 -15.52 -13.94
N LEU A 91 -0.13 -14.22 -14.22
CA LEU A 91 0.20 -13.66 -15.53
C LEU A 91 1.71 -13.61 -15.79
N GLY A 92 2.52 -13.71 -14.74
CA GLY A 92 3.98 -13.77 -14.83
C GLY A 92 4.70 -12.81 -13.87
N PRO A 93 6.02 -12.97 -13.71
CA PRO A 93 6.82 -12.17 -12.78
C PRO A 93 6.80 -10.67 -13.14
N GLU A 94 6.82 -10.31 -14.42
CA GLU A 94 6.73 -8.92 -14.87
C GLU A 94 5.36 -8.30 -14.53
N ALA A 95 4.27 -9.07 -14.60
CA ALA A 95 2.94 -8.60 -14.24
C ALA A 95 2.78 -8.41 -12.72
N ALA A 96 3.40 -9.28 -11.90
CA ALA A 96 3.50 -9.06 -10.46
C ALA A 96 4.27 -7.77 -10.14
N MET A 97 5.38 -7.51 -10.82
CA MET A 97 6.11 -6.25 -10.68
C MET A 97 5.31 -5.05 -11.18
N ALA A 98 4.53 -5.20 -12.27
CA ALA A 98 3.63 -4.14 -12.72
C ALA A 98 2.55 -3.81 -11.69
N CYS A 99 2.04 -4.82 -10.98
CA CYS A 99 1.14 -4.60 -9.84
C CYS A 99 1.83 -3.80 -8.74
N THR A 100 3.03 -4.22 -8.34
CA THR A 100 3.85 -3.56 -7.32
C THR A 100 4.10 -2.09 -7.68
N ALA A 101 4.69 -1.83 -8.85
CA ALA A 101 4.96 -0.47 -9.32
C ALA A 101 3.68 0.41 -9.37
N ALA A 102 2.54 -0.17 -9.75
CA ALA A 102 1.27 0.54 -9.81
C ALA A 102 0.71 0.90 -8.42
N ILE A 103 0.79 -0.01 -7.44
CA ILE A 103 0.32 0.29 -6.08
C ILE A 103 1.23 1.31 -5.41
N GLU A 104 2.55 1.17 -5.51
CA GLU A 104 3.51 2.07 -4.85
C GLU A 104 3.48 3.47 -5.44
N THR A 105 3.12 3.60 -6.72
CA THR A 105 2.86 4.92 -7.30
C THR A 105 1.69 5.62 -6.61
N GLU A 106 0.61 4.91 -6.30
CA GLU A 106 -0.55 5.52 -5.64
C GLU A 106 -0.30 5.75 -4.14
N ILE A 107 0.49 4.91 -3.49
CA ILE A 107 0.88 5.12 -2.08
C ILE A 107 1.83 6.32 -1.97
N ASP A 108 2.84 6.47 -2.85
CA ASP A 108 3.71 7.66 -2.90
C ASP A 108 2.90 8.94 -3.13
N GLU A 109 1.96 8.92 -4.10
CA GLU A 109 1.07 10.07 -4.36
C GLU A 109 0.20 10.38 -3.14
N HIS A 110 -0.32 9.35 -2.45
CA HIS A 110 -1.14 9.51 -1.25
C HIS A 110 -0.36 10.10 -0.08
N TYR A 111 0.80 9.54 0.24
CA TYR A 111 1.69 10.04 1.28
C TYR A 111 2.19 11.45 0.99
N SER A 112 2.52 11.76 -0.27
CA SER A 112 2.89 13.12 -0.68
C SER A 112 1.76 14.13 -0.47
N GLN A 113 0.49 13.73 -0.66
CA GLN A 113 -0.66 14.59 -0.37
C GLN A 113 -0.85 14.75 1.14
N GLN A 114 -0.78 13.67 1.92
CA GLN A 114 -0.92 13.75 3.37
C GLN A 114 0.16 14.62 4.02
N LEU A 115 1.42 14.51 3.60
CA LEU A 115 2.50 15.36 4.11
C LEU A 115 2.25 16.84 3.85
N GLN A 116 1.68 17.19 2.68
CA GLN A 116 1.29 18.57 2.38
C GLN A 116 0.11 19.04 3.26
N GLU A 117 -0.85 18.16 3.51
CA GLU A 117 -2.02 18.45 4.35
C GLU A 117 -1.71 18.50 5.86
N LEU A 118 -0.71 17.74 6.31
CA LEU A 118 -0.26 17.72 7.70
C LEU A 118 0.59 18.95 8.03
N GLY A 119 1.49 19.37 7.13
CA GLY A 119 2.47 20.40 7.45
C GLY A 119 3.20 20.08 8.76
N ASP A 120 3.14 21.00 9.72
CA ASP A 120 3.76 20.88 11.04
C ASP A 120 2.79 20.41 12.14
N ASP A 121 1.54 20.03 11.80
CA ASP A 121 0.46 19.74 12.77
C ASP A 121 0.67 18.43 13.55
N ASP A 122 1.38 17.46 12.97
CA ASP A 122 1.66 16.15 13.57
C ASP A 122 3.05 15.64 13.13
N PRO A 123 4.13 16.13 13.76
CA PRO A 123 5.49 15.78 13.36
C PRO A 123 5.80 14.28 13.46
N GLU A 124 5.11 13.57 14.35
CA GLU A 124 5.27 12.13 14.52
C GLU A 124 4.69 11.38 13.32
N LEU A 125 3.42 11.65 12.96
CA LEU A 125 2.77 11.03 11.81
C LEU A 125 3.45 11.43 10.50
N SER A 126 3.79 12.72 10.33
CA SER A 126 4.54 13.20 9.16
C SER A 126 5.90 12.52 9.04
N GLY A 127 6.59 12.27 10.15
CA GLY A 127 7.87 11.56 10.14
C GLY A 127 7.74 10.13 9.64
N VAL A 128 6.73 9.39 10.14
CA VAL A 128 6.44 8.00 9.72
C VAL A 128 6.05 7.95 8.24
N ILE A 129 5.12 8.80 7.81
CA ILE A 129 4.67 8.86 6.40
C ILE A 129 5.83 9.21 5.47
N HIS A 130 6.70 10.14 5.87
CA HIS A 130 7.85 10.51 5.05
C HIS A 130 8.80 9.32 4.87
N GLU A 131 9.10 8.59 5.94
CA GLU A 131 9.96 7.41 5.89
C GLU A 131 9.38 6.35 4.93
N PHE A 132 8.13 5.93 5.14
CA PHE A 132 7.52 4.89 4.31
C PHE A 132 7.37 5.32 2.86
N ARG A 133 7.11 6.60 2.60
CA ARG A 133 7.08 7.10 1.22
C ARG A 133 8.39 6.90 0.48
N GLU A 134 9.54 7.06 1.16
CA GLU A 134 10.82 6.80 0.50
C GLU A 134 11.05 5.30 0.29
N ASP A 135 10.59 4.45 1.21
CA ASP A 135 10.60 2.98 1.02
C ASP A 135 9.70 2.56 -0.15
N GLU A 136 8.49 3.13 -0.29
CA GLU A 136 7.60 2.84 -1.43
C GLU A 136 8.17 3.28 -2.77
N ARG A 137 8.94 4.37 -2.79
CA ARG A 137 9.67 4.76 -4.00
C ARG A 137 10.74 3.75 -4.35
N GLU A 138 11.46 3.22 -3.36
CA GLU A 138 12.43 2.15 -3.58
C GLU A 138 11.74 0.87 -4.11
N HIS A 139 10.62 0.47 -3.51
CA HIS A 139 9.81 -0.66 -3.97
C HIS A 139 9.35 -0.48 -5.42
N ARG A 140 8.80 0.70 -5.76
CA ARG A 140 8.41 1.05 -7.13
C ARG A 140 9.57 0.94 -8.10
N ASP A 141 10.70 1.57 -7.77
CA ASP A 141 11.86 1.65 -8.65
C ASP A 141 12.49 0.26 -8.84
N THR A 142 12.49 -0.56 -7.79
CA THR A 142 12.87 -1.98 -7.84
C THR A 142 11.96 -2.78 -8.77
N ALA A 143 10.64 -2.57 -8.68
CA ALA A 143 9.69 -3.25 -9.55
C ALA A 143 9.87 -2.84 -11.03
N LEU A 144 10.11 -1.56 -11.29
CA LEU A 144 10.44 -1.05 -12.63
C LEU A 144 11.74 -1.67 -13.16
N ALA A 145 12.80 -1.69 -12.36
CA ALA A 145 14.08 -2.31 -12.71
C ALA A 145 13.95 -3.82 -12.96
N SER A 146 13.02 -4.47 -12.25
CA SER A 146 12.70 -5.89 -12.40
C SER A 146 11.79 -6.20 -13.59
N GLY A 147 11.46 -5.20 -14.42
CA GLY A 147 10.77 -5.39 -15.69
C GLY A 147 9.26 -5.22 -15.63
N ALA A 148 8.70 -4.51 -14.64
CA ALA A 148 7.27 -4.17 -14.58
C ALA A 148 6.71 -3.69 -15.93
N GLU A 149 7.43 -2.81 -16.64
CA GLU A 149 6.98 -2.23 -17.91
C GLU A 149 6.92 -3.24 -19.08
N LYS A 150 7.50 -4.43 -18.89
CA LYS A 150 7.45 -5.53 -19.87
C LYS A 150 6.20 -6.40 -19.71
N ALA A 151 5.37 -6.14 -18.70
CA ALA A 151 4.13 -6.89 -18.48
C ALA A 151 3.19 -6.81 -19.70
N PRO A 152 2.43 -7.87 -19.99
CA PRO A 152 1.42 -7.85 -21.05
C PRO A 152 0.43 -6.71 -20.84
N ALA A 153 0.28 -5.86 -21.87
CA ALA A 153 -0.60 -4.69 -21.84
C ALA A 153 -0.34 -3.75 -20.64
N TYR A 154 0.93 -3.57 -20.24
CA TYR A 154 1.34 -2.80 -19.06
C TYR A 154 0.57 -1.50 -18.81
N PRO A 155 0.38 -0.57 -19.78
CA PRO A 155 -0.35 0.67 -19.51
C PRO A 155 -1.80 0.44 -19.06
N LEU A 156 -2.47 -0.57 -19.60
CA LEU A 156 -3.84 -0.92 -19.24
C LEU A 156 -3.88 -1.60 -17.87
N LEU A 157 -2.97 -2.54 -17.61
CA LEU A 157 -2.86 -3.23 -16.33
C LEU A 157 -2.56 -2.24 -15.20
N SER A 158 -1.51 -1.44 -15.35
CA SER A 158 -1.12 -0.40 -14.39
C SER A 158 -2.26 0.61 -14.18
N GLY A 159 -2.87 1.12 -15.25
CA GLY A 159 -3.98 2.06 -15.16
C GLY A 159 -5.19 1.52 -14.38
N ALA A 160 -5.54 0.25 -14.59
CA ALA A 160 -6.63 -0.41 -13.88
C ALA A 160 -6.32 -0.60 -12.38
N ILE A 161 -5.11 -1.04 -12.05
CA ILE A 161 -4.66 -1.23 -10.66
C ILE A 161 -4.64 0.10 -9.92
N ARG A 162 -4.02 1.12 -10.51
CA ARG A 162 -3.98 2.48 -9.98
C ARG A 162 -5.38 3.04 -9.72
N LEU A 163 -6.33 2.82 -10.62
CA LEU A 163 -7.73 3.20 -10.41
C LEU A 163 -8.36 2.48 -9.21
N GLY A 164 -8.10 1.17 -9.08
CA GLY A 164 -8.53 0.38 -7.93
C GLY A 164 -8.00 0.94 -6.61
N CYS A 165 -6.71 1.25 -6.54
CA CYS A 165 -6.08 1.84 -5.36
C CYS A 165 -6.72 3.18 -4.97
N ARG A 166 -6.92 4.11 -5.92
CA ARG A 166 -7.62 5.39 -5.63
C ARG A 166 -9.01 5.19 -5.07
N LEU A 167 -9.75 4.20 -5.58
CA LEU A 167 -11.07 3.89 -5.06
C LEU A 167 -10.99 3.31 -3.64
N ALA A 168 -10.05 2.42 -3.37
CA ALA A 168 -9.84 1.84 -2.06
C ALA A 168 -9.46 2.90 -1.01
N ILE A 169 -8.54 3.82 -1.35
CA ILE A 169 -8.14 4.95 -0.51
C ILE A 169 -9.36 5.81 -0.16
N ARG A 170 -10.08 6.32 -1.18
CA ARG A 170 -11.26 7.19 -0.98
C ARG A 170 -12.37 6.54 -0.15
N LEU A 171 -12.56 5.23 -0.29
CA LEU A 171 -13.57 4.50 0.47
C LEU A 171 -13.13 4.28 1.92
N SER A 172 -11.85 3.95 2.14
CA SER A 172 -11.29 3.71 3.48
C SER A 172 -11.18 4.97 4.33
N GLU A 173 -10.99 6.14 3.70
CA GLU A 173 -11.06 7.44 4.38
C GLU A 173 -12.43 7.69 5.03
N ARG A 174 -13.50 7.17 4.41
CA ARG A 174 -14.89 7.49 4.78
C ARG A 174 -15.53 6.47 5.72
N ILE A 175 -15.07 5.22 5.70
CA ILE A 175 -15.76 4.06 6.30
C ILE A 175 -14.93 3.44 7.43
#